data_AF-A0AAU6E0S7-F1
#
_entry.id   AF-A0AAU6E0S7-F1
#
_cell.length_a   1.000
_cell.length_b   1.000
_cell.length_c   1.000
_cell.angle_alpha   90.00
_cell.angle_beta   90.00
_cell.angle_gamma   90.00
#
_symmetry.space_group_name_H-M   'P 1'
#
loop_
_entity.id
_entity.type
_entity.pdbx_description
1 polymer ?
#
loop_
_entity_poly.entity_id
_entity_poly.type
_entity_poly.pdbx_seq_one_letter_code
_entity_poly.pdbx_strand_id
1 'polypeptide(L)'
;MEEAPTLRVRLEKRSAGRHRVTLEVPHRDPGRRWSASWPARLFGVPGEGTPAGELPDDGFTVPGEVLRAVGGALEAGGSDGTPRLWLDVRQPRGHLHLLPWERLLSTSLARTVLRTPYLTPRPPTPGDRPRVVLCAGGPVFAPDLADLAEQWHDGTGHRASVHVFTGRDCAGRVRGLVAGRPGVVVHDPPVALAPRPGDPWLNWIGAALAGRPVDVVHFVGAGRLAGDRGELVFPGSPAGDGVTRAVDGARLARFVGDVGAWFLALTSPPSAGSPTGLVGLADAVARTRPATVLVHDLGLDRTGELPGILKMIFRGDAPDGPTPAVTCWARPADREVAARSARTGDGHSAPIHSAARRGA
;
A
#
# COMPACT_ATOMS: atom_id res chain seq x y z
N MET A 1 -5.54 15.66 -21.18
CA MET A 1 -4.58 15.01 -20.27
C MET A 1 -4.64 13.53 -20.57
N GLU A 2 -3.55 12.91 -20.98
CA GLU A 2 -3.56 11.50 -21.40
C GLU A 2 -3.87 10.55 -20.24
N GLU A 3 -4.67 9.53 -20.56
CA GLU A 3 -4.87 8.37 -19.70
C GLU A 3 -3.54 7.60 -19.65
N ALA A 4 -3.09 7.27 -18.45
CA ALA A 4 -1.84 6.53 -18.32
C ALA A 4 -2.01 5.11 -18.89
N PRO A 5 -0.99 4.55 -19.55
CA PRO A 5 -1.08 3.21 -20.13
C PRO A 5 -1.37 2.17 -19.04
N THR A 6 -2.00 1.07 -19.45
CA THR A 6 -2.27 -0.08 -18.58
C THR A 6 -1.57 -1.32 -19.12
N LEU A 7 -0.73 -1.95 -18.30
CA LEU A 7 -0.21 -3.29 -18.51
C LEU A 7 -1.13 -4.29 -17.80
N ARG A 8 -1.80 -5.13 -18.57
CA ARG A 8 -2.61 -6.23 -18.03
C ARG A 8 -1.77 -7.49 -17.96
N VAL A 9 -1.83 -8.19 -16.84
CA VAL A 9 -1.08 -9.43 -16.62
C VAL A 9 -2.03 -10.50 -16.14
N ARG A 10 -2.01 -11.68 -16.75
CA ARG A 10 -2.82 -12.84 -16.34
C ARG A 10 -2.03 -14.13 -16.41
N LEU A 11 -2.44 -15.10 -15.62
CA LEU A 11 -1.95 -16.47 -15.71
C LEU A 11 -2.88 -17.26 -16.63
N GLU A 12 -2.33 -18.00 -17.58
CA GLU A 12 -3.07 -18.93 -18.41
C GLU A 12 -2.68 -20.35 -18.05
N LYS A 13 -3.67 -21.17 -17.72
CA LYS A 13 -3.49 -22.62 -17.54
C LYS A 13 -3.47 -23.28 -18.92
N ARG A 14 -2.40 -24.01 -19.24
CA ARG A 14 -2.37 -24.94 -20.37
C ARG A 14 -2.48 -26.38 -19.89
N SER A 15 -2.67 -27.29 -20.84
CA SER A 15 -2.62 -28.73 -20.60
C SER A 15 -1.30 -29.13 -19.92
N ALA A 16 -1.37 -30.15 -19.05
CA ALA A 16 -0.24 -30.74 -18.33
C ALA A 16 0.50 -29.81 -17.33
N GLY A 17 -0.24 -28.98 -16.56
CA GLY A 17 0.34 -28.19 -15.45
C GLY A 17 1.31 -27.08 -15.87
N ARG A 18 1.37 -26.75 -17.16
CA ARG A 18 2.23 -25.69 -17.69
C ARG A 18 1.48 -24.37 -17.69
N HIS A 19 1.85 -23.47 -16.78
CA HIS A 19 1.31 -22.10 -16.78
C HIS A 19 2.12 -21.19 -17.71
N ARG A 20 1.42 -20.23 -18.31
CA ARG A 20 2.01 -19.09 -19.01
C ARG A 20 1.55 -17.78 -18.38
N VAL A 21 2.41 -16.78 -18.39
CA VAL A 21 2.02 -15.40 -18.08
C VAL A 21 1.78 -14.71 -19.40
N THR A 22 0.59 -14.13 -19.56
CA THR A 22 0.23 -13.30 -20.71
C THR A 22 0.21 -11.85 -20.26
N LEU A 23 0.91 -11.02 -21.03
CA LEU A 23 0.97 -9.57 -20.84
C LEU A 23 0.25 -8.92 -22.02
N GLU A 24 -0.63 -7.97 -21.73
CA GLU A 24 -1.35 -7.20 -22.74
C GLU A 24 -1.19 -5.69 -22.49
N VAL A 25 -0.95 -4.93 -23.56
CA VAL A 25 -0.94 -3.46 -23.55
C VAL A 25 -2.03 -3.00 -24.53
N PRO A 26 -3.15 -2.43 -24.05
CA PRO A 26 -4.16 -1.84 -24.90
C PRO A 26 -3.59 -0.64 -25.68
N HIS A 27 -3.92 -0.53 -26.96
CA HIS A 27 -3.61 0.65 -27.75
C HIS A 27 -4.68 1.73 -27.52
N ARG A 28 -4.38 2.99 -27.86
CA ARG A 28 -5.37 4.08 -27.90
C ARG A 28 -6.45 3.88 -28.95
N ASP A 29 -6.09 3.18 -30.02
CA ASP A 29 -7.02 2.84 -31.10
C ASP A 29 -7.90 1.68 -30.62
N PRO A 30 -9.22 1.87 -30.54
CA PRO A 30 -10.13 0.82 -30.12
C PRO A 30 -9.93 -0.44 -30.97
N GLY A 31 -9.71 -1.59 -30.33
CA GLY A 31 -9.52 -2.87 -31.00
C GLY A 31 -8.07 -3.25 -31.32
N ARG A 32 -7.12 -2.30 -31.23
CA ARG A 32 -5.68 -2.64 -31.27
C ARG A 32 -5.17 -2.96 -29.87
N ARG A 33 -4.44 -4.06 -29.74
CA ARG A 33 -3.73 -4.42 -28.52
C ARG A 33 -2.48 -5.21 -28.86
N TRP A 34 -1.42 -4.97 -28.09
CA TRP A 34 -0.29 -5.87 -28.06
C TRP A 34 -0.53 -6.96 -27.01
N SER A 35 -0.18 -8.19 -27.34
CA SER A 35 -0.29 -9.34 -26.43
C SER A 35 0.84 -10.32 -26.70
N ALA A 36 1.50 -10.77 -25.64
CA ALA A 36 2.51 -11.82 -25.71
C ALA A 36 2.49 -12.68 -24.45
N SER A 37 2.96 -13.92 -24.58
CA SER A 37 2.91 -14.89 -23.49
C SER A 37 4.25 -15.58 -23.32
N TRP A 38 4.63 -15.87 -22.08
CA TRP A 38 5.86 -16.56 -21.71
C TRP A 38 5.61 -17.66 -20.66
N PRO A 39 6.46 -18.68 -20.54
CA PRO A 39 6.35 -19.67 -19.47
C PRO A 39 6.40 -19.03 -18.07
N ALA A 40 5.49 -19.41 -17.17
CA ALA A 40 5.40 -18.78 -15.84
C ALA A 40 6.67 -18.93 -14.99
N ARG A 41 7.39 -20.05 -15.14
CA ARG A 41 8.69 -20.29 -14.49
C ARG A 41 9.75 -19.23 -14.81
N LEU A 42 9.65 -18.53 -15.95
CA LEU A 42 10.58 -17.44 -16.28
C LEU A 42 10.40 -16.22 -15.38
N PHE A 43 9.29 -16.14 -14.65
CA PHE A 43 9.01 -15.06 -13.70
C PHE A 43 9.27 -15.45 -12.24
N GLY A 44 9.81 -16.65 -12.00
CA GLY A 44 9.90 -17.22 -10.65
C GLY A 44 8.56 -17.69 -10.08
N VAL A 45 7.51 -17.77 -10.90
CA VAL A 45 6.21 -18.31 -10.48
C VAL A 45 6.31 -19.84 -10.46
N PRO A 46 5.96 -20.50 -9.34
CA PRO A 46 6.10 -21.94 -9.23
C PRO A 46 5.06 -22.68 -10.09
N GLY A 47 5.29 -23.98 -10.29
CA GLY A 47 4.31 -24.87 -10.93
C GLY A 47 3.11 -25.18 -10.01
N GLU A 48 2.12 -25.91 -10.54
CA GLU A 48 1.01 -26.41 -9.71
C GLU A 48 1.54 -27.24 -8.52
N GLY A 49 1.03 -26.96 -7.33
CA GLY A 49 1.30 -27.75 -6.12
C GLY A 49 2.42 -27.23 -5.22
N THR A 50 3.22 -26.24 -5.64
CA THR A 50 4.15 -25.58 -4.72
C THR A 50 3.41 -24.55 -3.86
N PRO A 51 3.47 -24.65 -2.52
CA PRO A 51 2.88 -23.65 -1.65
C PRO A 51 3.59 -22.30 -1.79
N ALA A 52 2.87 -21.18 -1.78
CA ALA A 52 3.52 -19.87 -1.91
C ALA A 52 4.49 -19.56 -0.77
N GLY A 53 4.26 -20.10 0.43
CA GLY A 53 5.14 -19.91 1.59
C GLY A 53 6.59 -20.38 1.41
N GLU A 54 6.88 -21.13 0.34
CA GLU A 54 8.23 -21.55 -0.04
C GLU A 54 8.90 -20.61 -1.06
N LEU A 55 8.21 -19.56 -1.51
CA LEU A 55 8.75 -18.63 -2.51
C LEU A 55 9.71 -17.64 -1.85
N PRO A 56 11.00 -17.63 -2.26
CA PRO A 56 11.93 -16.66 -1.74
C PRO A 56 11.68 -15.29 -2.40
N ASP A 57 11.85 -14.21 -1.65
CA ASP A 57 11.57 -12.83 -2.10
C ASP A 57 12.46 -12.38 -3.29
N ASP A 58 13.61 -13.02 -3.45
CA ASP A 58 14.57 -12.79 -4.54
C ASP A 58 14.36 -13.72 -5.75
N GLY A 59 13.46 -14.71 -5.65
CA GLY A 59 13.19 -15.66 -6.73
C GLY A 59 12.42 -15.07 -7.91
N PHE A 60 11.77 -13.92 -7.73
CA PHE A 60 10.97 -13.28 -8.78
C PHE A 60 11.85 -12.46 -9.73
N THR A 61 11.60 -12.61 -11.03
CA THR A 61 12.32 -11.89 -12.08
C THR A 61 11.40 -11.54 -13.25
N VAL A 62 11.83 -10.61 -14.10
CA VAL A 62 11.22 -10.36 -15.41
C VAL A 62 12.34 -10.43 -16.45
N PRO A 63 12.30 -11.38 -17.39
CA PRO A 63 13.35 -11.49 -18.41
C PRO A 63 13.50 -10.21 -19.23
N GLY A 64 14.74 -9.85 -19.59
CA GLY A 64 15.02 -8.65 -20.37
C GLY A 64 14.32 -8.60 -21.74
N GLU A 65 14.02 -9.76 -22.34
CA GLU A 65 13.19 -9.83 -23.55
C GLU A 65 11.73 -9.41 -23.30
N VAL A 66 11.17 -9.73 -22.13
CA VAL A 66 9.81 -9.31 -21.74
C VAL A 66 9.81 -7.80 -21.53
N LEU A 67 10.81 -7.25 -20.83
CA LEU A 67 10.96 -5.81 -20.60
C LEU A 67 11.04 -5.04 -21.93
N ARG A 68 11.89 -5.48 -22.87
CA ARG A 68 12.00 -4.86 -24.20
C ARG A 68 10.69 -4.92 -24.98
N ALA A 69 9.99 -6.05 -24.93
CA ALA A 69 8.73 -6.21 -25.65
C ALA A 69 7.61 -5.33 -25.07
N VAL A 70 7.52 -5.23 -23.73
CA VAL A 70 6.58 -4.33 -23.06
C VAL A 70 6.93 -2.86 -23.33
N GLY A 71 8.20 -2.47 -23.25
CA GLY A 71 8.67 -1.11 -23.56
C GLY A 71 8.30 -0.69 -24.98
N GLY A 72 8.65 -1.51 -25.98
CA GLY A 72 8.30 -1.23 -27.37
C GLY A 72 6.78 -1.18 -27.62
N ALA A 73 5.99 -2.00 -26.92
CA ALA A 73 4.52 -1.94 -26.99
C ALA A 73 3.95 -0.64 -26.40
N LEU A 74 4.50 -0.15 -25.30
CA LEU A 74 4.11 1.12 -24.68
C LEU A 74 4.46 2.33 -25.56
N GLU A 75 5.65 2.31 -26.17
CA GLU A 75 6.10 3.33 -27.12
C GLU A 75 5.22 3.37 -28.37
N ALA A 76 4.98 2.21 -28.99
CA ALA A 76 4.11 2.09 -30.16
C ALA A 76 2.66 2.52 -29.87
N GLY A 77 2.19 2.36 -28.63
CA GLY A 77 0.88 2.82 -28.16
C GLY A 77 0.78 4.32 -27.92
N GLY A 78 1.81 5.10 -28.25
CA GLY A 78 1.84 6.56 -28.08
C GLY A 78 1.86 7.01 -26.62
N SER A 79 2.29 6.13 -25.71
CA SER A 79 2.36 6.43 -24.27
C SER A 79 3.72 7.01 -23.86
N ASP A 80 4.49 7.51 -24.81
CA ASP A 80 5.81 8.06 -24.57
C ASP A 80 5.75 9.26 -23.60
N GLY A 81 6.75 9.37 -22.72
CA GLY A 81 6.81 10.42 -21.70
C GLY A 81 5.79 10.37 -20.56
N THR A 82 4.82 9.43 -20.54
CA THR A 82 3.90 9.31 -19.40
C THR A 82 4.60 8.69 -18.19
N PRO A 83 4.73 9.39 -17.04
CA PRO A 83 5.56 8.94 -15.92
C PRO A 83 4.98 7.75 -15.13
N ARG A 84 3.77 7.30 -15.46
CA ARG A 84 3.03 6.27 -14.71
C ARG A 84 2.61 5.13 -15.63
N LEU A 85 2.58 3.93 -15.08
CA LEU A 85 2.06 2.72 -15.73
C LEU A 85 1.08 2.04 -14.77
N TRP A 86 -0.17 1.86 -15.19
CA TRP A 86 -1.13 1.06 -14.44
C TRP A 86 -0.85 -0.43 -14.66
N LEU A 87 -0.84 -1.19 -13.58
CA LEU A 87 -0.73 -2.64 -13.58
C LEU A 87 -2.07 -3.23 -13.20
N ASP A 88 -2.55 -4.15 -14.01
CA ASP A 88 -3.84 -4.80 -13.85
C ASP A 88 -3.66 -6.31 -13.86
N VAL A 89 -3.59 -6.89 -12.66
CA VAL A 89 -3.36 -8.33 -12.46
C VAL A 89 -4.71 -9.06 -12.48
N ARG A 90 -5.03 -9.63 -13.64
CA ARG A 90 -6.33 -10.24 -13.96
C ARG A 90 -6.41 -11.70 -13.55
N GLN A 91 -7.64 -12.16 -13.26
CA GLN A 91 -7.93 -13.56 -12.98
C GLN A 91 -7.89 -14.41 -14.27
N PRO A 92 -7.48 -15.69 -14.20
CA PRO A 92 -6.80 -16.30 -13.04
C PRO A 92 -5.38 -15.75 -12.93
N ARG A 93 -4.94 -15.44 -11.71
CA ARG A 93 -3.62 -14.81 -11.48
C ARG A 93 -2.60 -15.67 -10.77
N GLY A 94 -3.01 -16.77 -10.11
CA GLY A 94 -2.12 -17.56 -9.25
C GLY A 94 -1.27 -16.66 -8.34
N HIS A 95 0.05 -16.89 -8.32
CA HIS A 95 1.01 -16.08 -7.55
C HIS A 95 1.45 -14.77 -8.23
N LEU A 96 0.90 -14.38 -9.39
CA LEU A 96 1.31 -13.15 -10.08
C LEU A 96 1.07 -11.88 -9.28
N HIS A 97 0.14 -11.91 -8.33
CA HIS A 97 -0.11 -10.79 -7.42
C HIS A 97 0.98 -10.60 -6.37
N LEU A 98 1.83 -11.61 -6.14
CA LEU A 98 2.94 -11.57 -5.18
C LEU A 98 4.23 -10.99 -5.79
N LEU A 99 4.35 -10.99 -7.11
CA LEU A 99 5.53 -10.46 -7.79
C LEU A 99 5.70 -8.97 -7.46
N PRO A 100 6.92 -8.51 -7.13
CA PRO A 100 7.21 -7.10 -6.91
C PRO A 100 7.37 -6.39 -8.26
N TRP A 101 6.29 -6.33 -9.03
CA TRP A 101 6.27 -5.74 -10.37
C TRP A 101 6.83 -4.32 -10.39
N GLU A 102 6.60 -3.56 -9.34
CA GLU A 102 7.09 -2.20 -9.16
C GLU A 102 8.63 -2.18 -9.15
N ARG A 103 9.27 -3.05 -8.38
CA ARG A 103 10.72 -3.25 -8.40
C ARG A 103 11.23 -3.74 -9.76
N LEU A 104 10.50 -4.67 -10.38
CA LEU A 104 10.94 -5.37 -11.60
C LEU A 104 10.74 -4.57 -12.88
N LEU A 105 9.80 -3.62 -12.90
CA LEU A 105 9.42 -2.88 -14.10
C LEU A 105 9.80 -1.39 -14.03
N SER A 106 9.69 -0.75 -12.85
CA SER A 106 9.70 0.72 -12.79
C SER A 106 11.00 1.32 -13.32
N THR A 107 12.15 0.76 -12.95
CA THR A 107 13.47 1.25 -13.38
C THR A 107 13.68 1.03 -14.87
N SER A 108 13.40 -0.17 -15.38
CA SER A 108 13.62 -0.53 -16.78
C SER A 108 12.67 0.17 -17.75
N LEU A 109 11.47 0.53 -17.29
CA LEU A 109 10.49 1.26 -18.09
C LEU A 109 10.51 2.77 -17.81
N ALA A 110 11.38 3.24 -16.90
CA ALA A 110 11.47 4.63 -16.44
C ALA A 110 10.10 5.24 -16.02
N ARG A 111 9.28 4.44 -15.31
CA ARG A 111 7.91 4.81 -14.93
C ARG A 111 7.58 4.34 -13.52
N THR A 112 6.78 5.11 -12.79
CA THR A 112 6.10 4.64 -11.57
C THR A 112 5.04 3.61 -11.95
N VAL A 113 5.18 2.37 -11.46
CA VAL A 113 4.16 1.33 -11.65
C VAL A 113 3.17 1.36 -10.49
N LEU A 114 1.87 1.39 -10.80
CA LEU A 114 0.78 1.45 -9.83
C LEU A 114 -0.24 0.36 -10.10
N ARG A 115 -0.73 -0.34 -9.08
CA ARG A 115 -1.74 -1.37 -9.23
C ARG A 115 -3.13 -0.78 -9.30
N THR A 116 -3.94 -1.34 -10.19
CA THR A 116 -5.37 -1.02 -10.27
C THR A 116 -6.09 -1.63 -9.07
N PRO A 117 -6.95 -0.87 -8.37
CA PRO A 117 -7.72 -1.39 -7.24
C PRO A 117 -8.83 -2.32 -7.75
N TYR A 118 -9.20 -3.31 -6.95
CA TYR A 118 -10.21 -4.30 -7.33
C TYR A 118 -11.65 -3.76 -7.24
N LEU A 119 -11.86 -2.73 -6.43
CA LEU A 119 -13.18 -2.17 -6.15
C LEU A 119 -13.23 -0.70 -6.58
N THR A 120 -14.38 -0.28 -7.11
CA THR A 120 -14.67 1.03 -7.74
C THR A 120 -15.32 2.15 -6.86
N PRO A 121 -15.73 1.96 -5.59
CA PRO A 121 -16.18 3.08 -4.72
C PRO A 121 -15.05 4.07 -4.36
N ARG A 122 -15.28 5.38 -4.52
CA ARG A 122 -14.29 6.44 -4.23
C ARG A 122 -14.04 6.51 -2.72
N PRO A 123 -12.77 6.50 -2.24
CA PRO A 123 -12.51 6.81 -0.85
C PRO A 123 -12.95 8.26 -0.55
N PRO A 124 -13.32 8.57 0.69
CA PRO A 124 -13.60 9.94 1.09
C PRO A 124 -12.40 10.83 0.77
N THR A 125 -12.66 12.11 0.48
CA THR A 125 -11.59 13.09 0.30
C THR A 125 -10.87 13.28 1.64
N PRO A 126 -9.52 13.28 1.68
CA PRO A 126 -8.79 13.54 2.91
C PRO A 126 -9.25 14.87 3.51
N GLY A 127 -9.48 14.92 4.82
CA GLY A 127 -9.70 16.19 5.50
C GLY A 127 -8.43 17.04 5.52
N ASP A 128 -8.56 18.33 5.86
CA ASP A 128 -7.44 19.29 5.89
C ASP A 128 -6.33 18.93 6.89
N ARG A 129 -6.61 18.00 7.81
CA ARG A 129 -5.67 17.50 8.83
C ARG A 129 -5.86 15.99 8.99
N PRO A 130 -5.24 15.17 8.11
CA PRO A 130 -5.39 13.74 8.17
C PRO A 130 -4.86 13.21 9.50
N ARG A 131 -5.58 12.28 10.10
CA ARG A 131 -5.16 11.57 11.31
C ARG A 131 -4.55 10.24 10.91
N VAL A 132 -3.29 10.04 11.29
CA VAL A 132 -2.48 8.87 10.94
C VAL A 132 -2.23 8.05 12.20
N VAL A 133 -2.48 6.75 12.12
CA VAL A 133 -1.94 5.77 13.07
C VAL A 133 -0.67 5.20 12.46
N LEU A 134 0.44 5.28 13.18
CA LEU A 134 1.71 4.65 12.83
C LEU A 134 2.05 3.62 13.91
N CYS A 135 2.00 2.34 13.57
CA CYS A 135 2.21 1.26 14.52
C CYS A 135 3.39 0.39 14.11
N ALA A 136 4.33 0.19 15.02
CA ALA A 136 5.50 -0.66 14.79
C ALA A 136 5.74 -1.61 15.96
N GLY A 137 5.75 -2.91 15.67
CA GLY A 137 6.12 -3.95 16.63
C GLY A 137 7.18 -4.86 16.03
N GLY A 138 8.18 -5.20 16.83
CA GLY A 138 9.37 -5.93 16.38
C GLY A 138 10.60 -5.01 16.31
N PRO A 139 11.72 -5.48 15.71
CA PRO A 139 13.00 -4.77 15.68
C PRO A 139 13.00 -3.64 14.65
N VAL A 140 12.00 -2.77 14.67
CA VAL A 140 12.04 -1.49 13.95
C VAL A 140 12.87 -0.53 14.78
N PHE A 141 13.84 0.14 14.17
CA PHE A 141 14.67 1.09 14.90
C PHE A 141 13.90 2.39 15.15
N ALA A 142 14.08 2.95 16.35
CA ALA A 142 13.43 4.21 16.72
C ALA A 142 13.68 5.37 15.72
N PRO A 143 14.87 5.52 15.11
CA PRO A 143 15.09 6.51 14.05
C PRO A 143 14.16 6.32 12.86
N ASP A 144 14.08 5.11 12.29
CA ASP A 144 13.22 4.83 11.15
C ASP A 144 11.75 5.15 11.44
N LEU A 145 11.28 4.83 12.65
CA LEU A 145 9.91 5.12 13.05
C LEU A 145 9.66 6.63 13.21
N ALA A 146 10.64 7.36 13.73
CA ALA A 146 10.57 8.82 13.83
C ALA A 146 10.57 9.45 12.43
N ASP A 147 11.44 9.00 11.53
CA ASP A 147 11.52 9.48 10.14
C ASP A 147 10.20 9.23 9.40
N LEU A 148 9.60 8.05 9.55
CA LEU A 148 8.28 7.76 9.00
C LEU A 148 7.19 8.66 9.60
N ALA A 149 7.24 8.95 10.90
CA ALA A 149 6.28 9.87 11.53
C ALA A 149 6.42 11.30 10.96
N GLU A 150 7.64 11.76 10.72
CA GLU A 150 7.92 13.06 10.09
C GLU A 150 7.44 13.09 8.63
N GLN A 151 7.70 12.03 7.86
CA GLN A 151 7.21 11.92 6.48
C GLN A 151 5.68 11.99 6.40
N TRP A 152 4.96 11.40 7.34
CA TRP A 152 3.49 11.55 7.41
C TRP A 152 3.06 12.96 7.82
N HIS A 153 3.77 13.55 8.78
CA HIS A 153 3.48 14.89 9.27
C HIS A 153 3.66 15.97 8.19
N ASP A 154 4.74 15.89 7.40
CA ASP A 154 5.14 16.91 6.45
C ASP A 154 4.78 16.53 4.98
N GLY A 155 4.86 15.24 4.64
CA GLY A 155 4.80 14.75 3.25
C GLY A 155 3.41 14.76 2.62
N THR A 156 2.34 14.73 3.42
CA THR A 156 0.96 14.79 2.90
C THR A 156 0.60 16.17 2.33
N GLY A 157 1.27 17.24 2.77
CA GLY A 157 0.89 18.64 2.48
C GLY A 157 -0.22 19.21 3.34
N HIS A 158 -0.70 18.37 4.24
CA HIS A 158 -1.59 18.74 5.30
C HIS A 158 -0.82 18.61 6.61
N ARG A 159 -1.17 19.41 7.62
CA ARG A 159 -0.60 19.23 8.98
C ARG A 159 -1.24 18.00 9.62
N ALA A 160 -0.72 16.82 9.29
CA ALA A 160 -1.25 15.55 9.77
C ALA A 160 -1.01 15.40 11.28
N SER A 161 -2.00 14.86 12.00
CA SER A 161 -1.79 14.41 13.38
C SER A 161 -1.40 12.93 13.37
N VAL A 162 -0.20 12.61 13.86
CA VAL A 162 0.36 11.25 13.83
C VAL A 162 0.35 10.66 15.22
N HIS A 163 -0.35 9.54 15.39
CA HIS A 163 -0.37 8.74 16.61
C HIS A 163 0.57 7.55 16.44
N VAL A 164 1.68 7.57 17.16
CA VAL A 164 2.71 6.53 17.11
C VAL A 164 2.48 5.50 18.21
N PHE A 165 2.38 4.24 17.83
CA PHE A 165 2.23 3.08 18.70
C PHE A 165 3.45 2.18 18.51
N THR A 166 4.22 1.95 19.56
CA THR A 166 5.39 1.09 19.48
C THR A 166 5.62 0.34 20.79
N GLY A 167 6.54 -0.63 20.76
CA GLY A 167 6.88 -1.44 21.92
C GLY A 167 7.55 -0.60 23.02
N ARG A 168 7.49 -1.10 24.25
CA ARG A 168 8.00 -0.38 25.45
C ARG A 168 9.44 0.09 25.27
N ASP A 169 10.28 -0.76 24.71
CA ASP A 169 11.71 -0.50 24.54
C ASP A 169 12.01 0.62 23.52
N CYS A 170 11.07 0.90 22.61
CA CYS A 170 11.23 1.89 21.55
C CYS A 170 10.57 3.23 21.89
N ALA A 171 9.47 3.22 22.66
CA ALA A 171 8.61 4.38 22.89
C ALA A 171 9.37 5.60 23.45
N GLY A 172 10.23 5.41 24.45
CA GLY A 172 11.01 6.50 25.04
C GLY A 172 11.98 7.16 24.04
N ARG A 173 12.65 6.34 23.22
CA ARG A 173 13.60 6.83 22.21
C ARG A 173 12.89 7.57 21.08
N VAL A 174 11.80 7.02 20.56
CA VAL A 174 10.99 7.68 19.52
C VAL A 174 10.47 9.03 20.00
N ARG A 175 9.96 9.08 21.25
CA ARG A 175 9.50 10.33 21.87
C ARG A 175 10.58 11.40 21.92
N GLY A 176 11.81 11.03 22.27
CA GLY A 176 12.96 11.94 22.26
C GLY A 176 13.24 12.50 20.87
N LEU A 177 13.18 11.66 19.83
CA LEU A 177 13.45 12.06 18.44
C LEU A 177 12.37 13.01 17.87
N VAL A 178 11.11 12.84 18.27
CA VAL A 178 9.98 13.65 17.75
C VAL A 178 9.52 14.78 18.69
N ALA A 179 10.25 15.06 19.77
CA ALA A 179 9.82 16.00 20.81
C ALA A 179 9.52 17.42 20.30
N GLY A 180 10.16 17.85 19.19
CA GLY A 180 9.94 19.15 18.56
C GLY A 180 8.82 19.20 17.51
N ARG A 181 8.09 18.11 17.29
CA ARG A 181 7.10 17.99 16.20
C ARG A 181 5.67 18.11 16.73
N PRO A 182 5.05 19.31 16.72
CA PRO A 182 3.69 19.48 17.21
C PRO A 182 2.71 18.68 16.34
N GLY A 183 1.96 17.77 16.95
CA GLY A 183 1.01 16.90 16.24
C GLY A 183 1.46 15.45 16.10
N VAL A 184 2.68 15.11 16.52
CA VAL A 184 3.12 13.73 16.70
C VAL A 184 2.93 13.33 18.18
N VAL A 185 2.16 12.27 18.43
CA VAL A 185 1.84 11.77 19.77
C VAL A 185 2.32 10.33 19.89
N VAL A 186 3.30 10.08 20.76
CA VAL A 186 3.79 8.72 21.06
C VAL A 186 3.05 8.16 22.27
N HIS A 187 2.25 7.11 22.05
CA HIS A 187 1.46 6.45 23.08
C HIS A 187 2.31 5.45 23.87
N ASP A 188 2.14 5.44 25.20
CA ASP A 188 2.80 4.47 26.06
C ASP A 188 2.10 3.11 25.98
N PRO A 189 2.85 2.01 25.76
CA PRO A 189 2.26 0.68 25.75
C PRO A 189 1.72 0.36 27.14
N PRO A 190 0.52 -0.22 27.23
CA PRO A 190 -0.11 -0.52 28.51
C PRO A 190 0.75 -1.50 29.32
N VAL A 191 0.85 -1.26 30.63
CA VAL A 191 1.62 -2.12 31.53
C VAL A 191 1.02 -3.52 31.62
N ALA A 192 -0.32 -3.59 31.59
CA ALA A 192 -1.09 -4.81 31.46
C ALA A 192 -2.25 -4.58 30.49
N LEU A 193 -2.42 -5.47 29.52
CA LEU A 193 -3.64 -5.50 28.71
C LEU A 193 -4.67 -6.35 29.43
N ALA A 194 -5.82 -5.75 29.74
CA ALA A 194 -6.97 -6.53 30.17
C ALA A 194 -7.24 -7.61 29.09
N PRO A 195 -7.46 -8.87 29.49
CA PRO A 195 -7.71 -9.94 28.53
C PRO A 195 -8.98 -9.59 27.75
N ARG A 196 -8.77 -9.18 26.50
CA ARG A 196 -9.84 -8.94 25.53
C ARG A 196 -9.65 -9.92 24.38
N PRO A 197 -10.73 -10.49 23.85
CA PRO A 197 -10.63 -11.27 22.63
C PRO A 197 -10.00 -10.41 21.52
N GLY A 198 -9.21 -11.05 20.65
CA GLY A 198 -8.57 -10.40 19.51
C GLY A 198 -7.09 -10.10 19.70
N ASP A 199 -6.60 -9.16 18.89
CA ASP A 199 -5.18 -8.82 18.83
C ASP A 199 -4.84 -7.70 19.84
N PRO A 200 -3.85 -7.92 20.73
CA PRO A 200 -3.41 -6.94 21.73
C PRO A 200 -3.04 -5.56 21.18
N TRP A 201 -2.38 -5.49 20.02
CA TRP A 201 -2.00 -4.22 19.40
C TRP A 201 -3.20 -3.49 18.85
N LEU A 202 -4.05 -4.18 18.09
CA LEU A 202 -5.24 -3.58 17.49
C LEU A 202 -6.23 -3.09 18.56
N ASN A 203 -6.38 -3.86 19.64
CA ASN A 203 -7.21 -3.49 20.79
C ASN A 203 -6.68 -2.24 21.51
N TRP A 204 -5.36 -2.14 21.70
CA TRP A 204 -4.74 -0.98 22.31
C TRP A 204 -4.92 0.28 21.45
N ILE A 205 -4.67 0.19 20.15
CA ILE A 205 -4.85 1.32 19.23
C ILE A 205 -6.32 1.79 19.26
N GLY A 206 -7.28 0.88 19.12
CA GLY A 206 -8.70 1.22 19.16
C GLY A 206 -9.12 1.90 20.46
N ALA A 207 -8.62 1.43 21.61
CA ALA A 207 -8.87 2.04 22.91
C ALA A 207 -8.28 3.46 23.02
N ALA A 208 -7.03 3.65 22.59
CA ALA A 208 -6.35 4.95 22.63
C ALA A 208 -6.99 6.00 21.70
N LEU A 209 -7.56 5.54 20.57
CA LEU A 209 -8.32 6.39 19.67
C LEU A 209 -9.68 6.81 20.26
N ALA A 210 -10.24 6.04 21.20
CA ALA A 210 -11.49 6.33 21.89
C ALA A 210 -12.67 6.62 20.91
N GLY A 211 -12.79 5.80 19.87
CA GLY A 211 -13.83 5.92 18.84
C GLY A 211 -13.62 7.07 17.85
N ARG A 212 -12.52 7.82 17.94
CA ARG A 212 -12.19 8.85 16.96
C ARG A 212 -11.72 8.19 15.65
N PRO A 213 -12.32 8.51 14.50
CA PRO A 213 -11.90 7.96 13.23
C PRO A 213 -10.51 8.46 12.86
N VAL A 214 -9.80 7.67 12.06
CA VAL A 214 -8.49 8.01 11.49
C VAL A 214 -8.56 7.88 9.97
N ASP A 215 -7.71 8.60 9.25
CA ASP A 215 -7.67 8.57 7.78
C ASP A 215 -6.75 7.45 7.28
N VAL A 216 -5.63 7.28 7.98
CA VAL A 216 -4.54 6.39 7.61
C VAL A 216 -4.21 5.45 8.75
N VAL A 217 -4.00 4.18 8.42
CA VAL A 217 -3.33 3.21 9.29
C VAL A 217 -2.07 2.75 8.60
N HIS A 218 -0.92 2.92 9.26
CA HIS A 218 0.38 2.51 8.78
C HIS A 218 0.99 1.52 9.77
N PHE A 219 1.22 0.29 9.35
CA PHE A 219 1.96 -0.70 10.13
C PHE A 219 3.38 -0.87 9.61
N VAL A 220 4.35 -0.95 10.52
CA VAL A 220 5.75 -1.27 10.23
C VAL A 220 6.08 -2.58 10.92
N GLY A 221 6.48 -3.59 10.17
CA GLY A 221 6.73 -4.92 10.73
C GLY A 221 7.05 -5.96 9.67
N ALA A 222 7.34 -7.17 10.14
CA ALA A 222 7.67 -8.29 9.27
C ALA A 222 6.42 -8.82 8.55
N GLY A 223 6.55 -9.09 7.26
CA GLY A 223 5.60 -9.92 6.53
C GLY A 223 5.91 -11.41 6.69
N ARG A 224 4.89 -12.24 6.66
CA ARG A 224 4.99 -13.69 6.52
C ARG A 224 4.00 -14.18 5.48
N LEU A 225 4.36 -15.22 4.75
CA LEU A 225 3.47 -15.91 3.83
C LEU A 225 3.14 -17.30 4.38
N ALA A 226 1.90 -17.49 4.85
CA ALA A 226 1.40 -18.75 5.40
C ALA A 226 0.50 -19.45 4.39
N GLY A 227 1.06 -20.39 3.63
CA GLY A 227 0.41 -20.92 2.42
C GLY A 227 0.33 -19.81 1.37
N ASP A 228 -0.86 -19.49 0.87
CA ASP A 228 -1.09 -18.37 -0.07
C ASP A 228 -1.58 -17.09 0.63
N ARG A 229 -1.49 -17.02 1.97
CA ARG A 229 -2.00 -15.90 2.76
C ARG A 229 -0.86 -15.08 3.34
N GLY A 230 -0.81 -13.81 2.97
CA GLY A 230 0.07 -12.85 3.61
C GLY A 230 -0.44 -12.47 5.00
N GLU A 231 0.49 -12.32 5.93
CA GLU A 231 0.25 -11.97 7.32
C GLU A 231 1.27 -10.94 7.80
N LEU A 232 0.86 -10.09 8.73
CA LEU A 232 1.72 -9.14 9.42
C LEU A 232 2.10 -9.72 10.79
N VAL A 233 3.39 -9.77 11.08
CA VAL A 233 3.91 -10.40 12.30
C VAL A 233 4.34 -9.33 13.30
N PHE A 234 3.84 -9.47 14.53
CA PHE A 234 4.15 -8.62 15.67
C PHE A 234 4.61 -9.43 16.88
N PRO A 235 5.28 -8.79 17.86
CA PRO A 235 5.31 -9.30 19.22
C PRO A 235 3.90 -9.54 19.74
N GLY A 236 3.70 -10.55 20.57
CA GLY A 236 2.39 -10.96 21.07
C GLY A 236 1.72 -9.89 21.92
N SER A 237 2.52 -9.01 22.52
CA SER A 237 2.08 -7.86 23.32
C SER A 237 2.92 -6.61 23.05
N PRO A 238 2.32 -5.40 23.04
CA PRO A 238 3.05 -4.12 23.04
C PRO A 238 4.04 -3.95 24.22
N ALA A 239 3.76 -4.62 25.35
CA ALA A 239 4.64 -4.60 26.51
C ALA A 239 5.84 -5.56 26.39
N GLY A 240 5.84 -6.44 25.39
CA GLY A 240 6.80 -7.54 25.24
C GLY A 240 6.40 -8.76 26.08
N ASP A 241 6.20 -9.90 25.41
CA ASP A 241 5.90 -11.19 26.03
C ASP A 241 6.74 -12.35 25.47
N GLY A 242 7.68 -12.05 24.55
CA GLY A 242 8.51 -13.03 23.86
C GLY A 242 7.76 -13.91 22.85
N VAL A 243 6.44 -13.75 22.72
CA VAL A 243 5.62 -14.48 21.76
C VAL A 243 5.53 -13.66 20.48
N THR A 244 5.33 -14.31 19.33
CA THR A 244 4.97 -13.62 18.09
C THR A 244 3.55 -13.99 17.69
N ARG A 245 2.83 -13.02 17.12
CA ARG A 245 1.48 -13.17 16.61
C ARG A 245 1.40 -12.68 15.18
N ALA A 246 0.53 -13.32 14.42
CA ALA A 246 0.25 -12.97 13.05
C ALA A 246 -1.17 -12.37 12.93
N VAL A 247 -1.27 -11.31 12.13
CA VAL A 247 -2.53 -10.65 11.76
C VAL A 247 -2.75 -10.87 10.27
N ASP A 248 -3.81 -11.60 9.92
CA ASP A 248 -4.20 -11.85 8.54
C ASP A 248 -4.97 -10.66 7.91
N GLY A 249 -5.19 -10.74 6.60
CA GLY A 249 -5.86 -9.69 5.83
C GLY A 249 -7.32 -9.46 6.23
N ALA A 250 -8.04 -10.47 6.70
CA ALA A 250 -9.44 -10.31 7.12
C ALA A 250 -9.53 -9.53 8.43
N ARG A 251 -8.69 -9.88 9.41
CA ARG A 251 -8.60 -9.17 10.69
C ARG A 251 -8.12 -7.74 10.48
N LEU A 252 -7.10 -7.54 9.64
CA LEU A 252 -6.58 -6.22 9.34
C LEU A 252 -7.60 -5.35 8.61
N ALA A 253 -8.27 -5.88 7.58
CA ALA A 253 -9.29 -5.14 6.83
C ALA A 253 -10.46 -4.71 7.73
N ARG A 254 -10.88 -5.58 8.65
CA ARG A 254 -11.89 -5.26 9.68
C ARG A 254 -11.41 -4.12 10.57
N PHE A 255 -10.21 -4.22 11.14
CA PHE A 255 -9.67 -3.17 12.02
C PHE A 255 -9.60 -1.81 11.31
N VAL A 256 -9.05 -1.76 10.09
CA VAL A 256 -9.00 -0.54 9.26
C VAL A 256 -10.41 0.03 9.05
N GLY A 257 -11.44 -0.82 8.95
CA GLY A 257 -12.84 -0.42 8.82
C GLY A 257 -13.41 0.13 10.12
N ASP A 258 -13.16 -0.56 11.23
CA ASP A 258 -13.62 -0.18 12.58
C ASP A 258 -13.07 1.19 13.00
N VAL A 259 -11.85 1.56 12.56
CA VAL A 259 -11.27 2.89 12.83
C VAL A 259 -11.57 3.93 11.75
N GLY A 260 -12.33 3.58 10.71
CA GLY A 260 -12.76 4.50 9.64
C GLY A 260 -11.68 4.88 8.62
N ALA A 261 -10.52 4.21 8.62
CA ALA A 261 -9.42 4.53 7.72
C ALA A 261 -9.74 4.16 6.28
N TRP A 262 -9.38 5.04 5.34
CA TRP A 262 -9.50 4.80 3.90
C TRP A 262 -8.16 4.44 3.24
N PHE A 263 -7.05 4.65 3.95
CA PHE A 263 -5.70 4.31 3.52
C PHE A 263 -5.03 3.34 4.52
N LEU A 264 -4.58 2.19 4.00
CA LEU A 264 -3.64 1.29 4.68
C LEU A 264 -2.24 1.38 4.05
N ALA A 265 -1.22 1.59 4.88
CA ALA A 265 0.18 1.43 4.50
C ALA A 265 0.83 0.31 5.32
N LEU A 266 1.73 -0.45 4.70
CA LEU A 266 2.54 -1.49 5.33
C LEU A 266 4.00 -1.24 4.97
N THR A 267 4.90 -1.13 5.94
CA THR A 267 6.34 -1.01 5.70
C THR A 267 7.09 -2.23 6.19
N SER A 268 7.88 -2.84 5.32
CA SER A 268 8.87 -3.85 5.67
C SER A 268 10.17 -3.17 6.07
N PRO A 269 10.69 -3.33 7.31
CA PRO A 269 12.02 -2.87 7.65
C PRO A 269 13.10 -3.80 7.01
N PRO A 270 14.34 -3.32 6.80
CA PRO A 270 15.37 -4.06 6.05
C PRO A 270 15.74 -5.43 6.63
N SER A 271 15.54 -5.62 7.94
CA SER A 271 15.97 -6.78 8.70
C SER A 271 14.84 -7.75 9.06
N ALA A 272 13.58 -7.48 8.67
CA ALA A 272 12.46 -8.25 9.17
C ALA A 272 11.52 -8.78 8.08
N GLY A 273 11.50 -10.11 7.96
CA GLY A 273 10.44 -10.86 7.28
C GLY A 273 10.49 -10.85 5.76
N SER A 274 9.38 -11.25 5.17
CA SER A 274 9.19 -11.36 3.72
C SER A 274 8.36 -10.18 3.21
N PRO A 275 8.94 -9.27 2.41
CA PRO A 275 8.18 -8.24 1.69
C PRO A 275 7.04 -8.84 0.85
N THR A 276 7.24 -10.03 0.27
CA THR A 276 6.19 -10.76 -0.46
C THR A 276 5.00 -11.09 0.43
N GLY A 277 5.24 -11.44 1.70
CA GLY A 277 4.19 -11.63 2.70
C GLY A 277 3.34 -10.37 2.91
N LEU A 278 3.96 -9.18 2.98
CA LEU A 278 3.21 -7.92 3.08
C LEU A 278 2.47 -7.58 1.79
N VAL A 279 3.04 -7.85 0.61
CA VAL A 279 2.35 -7.70 -0.69
C VAL A 279 1.12 -8.61 -0.76
N GLY A 280 1.25 -9.87 -0.33
CA GLY A 280 0.11 -10.80 -0.26
C GLY A 280 -0.98 -10.35 0.73
N LEU A 281 -0.58 -9.79 1.88
CA LEU A 281 -1.49 -9.22 2.87
C LEU A 281 -2.23 -8.00 2.31
N ALA A 282 -1.49 -7.06 1.73
CA ALA A 282 -2.03 -5.87 1.10
C ALA A 282 -3.00 -6.20 -0.03
N ASP A 283 -2.65 -7.16 -0.89
CA ASP A 283 -3.55 -7.62 -1.95
C ASP A 283 -4.84 -8.23 -1.38
N ALA A 284 -4.76 -8.98 -0.27
CA ALA A 284 -5.94 -9.51 0.40
C ALA A 284 -6.85 -8.41 0.96
N VAL A 285 -6.29 -7.34 1.52
CA VAL A 285 -7.07 -6.17 1.99
C VAL A 285 -7.67 -5.41 0.80
N ALA A 286 -6.87 -5.13 -0.24
CA ALA A 286 -7.32 -4.39 -1.42
C ALA A 286 -8.49 -5.06 -2.16
N ARG A 287 -8.63 -6.39 -2.06
CA ARG A 287 -9.76 -7.13 -2.63
C ARG A 287 -11.05 -7.04 -1.84
N THR A 288 -10.95 -6.85 -0.53
CA THR A 288 -12.12 -6.95 0.38
C THR A 288 -12.76 -5.60 0.67
N ARG A 289 -12.07 -4.49 0.38
CA ARG A 289 -12.60 -3.15 0.62
C ARG A 289 -12.08 -2.09 -0.36
N PRO A 290 -12.87 -1.05 -0.66
CA PRO A 290 -12.39 0.10 -1.39
C PRO A 290 -11.48 0.94 -0.49
N ALA A 291 -10.17 0.72 -0.59
CA ALA A 291 -9.17 1.49 0.12
C ALA A 291 -7.93 1.64 -0.77
N THR A 292 -7.20 2.73 -0.57
CA THR A 292 -5.82 2.82 -1.06
C THR A 292 -4.97 1.92 -0.17
N VAL A 293 -4.19 1.04 -0.77
CA VAL A 293 -3.28 0.16 -0.03
C VAL A 293 -1.88 0.33 -0.56
N LEU A 294 -0.91 0.44 0.33
CA LEU A 294 0.49 0.65 0.01
C LEU A 294 1.36 -0.34 0.78
N VAL A 295 2.34 -0.91 0.10
CA VAL A 295 3.45 -1.63 0.71
C VAL A 295 4.74 -0.90 0.36
N HIS A 296 5.58 -0.67 1.35
CA HIS A 296 6.83 0.03 1.26
C HIS A 296 7.97 -0.85 1.79
N ASP A 297 9.04 -0.97 1.02
CA ASP A 297 10.26 -1.64 1.45
C ASP A 297 11.29 -0.59 1.85
N LEU A 298 11.47 -0.42 3.16
CA LEU A 298 12.38 0.57 3.72
C LEU A 298 13.85 0.30 3.35
N GLY A 299 14.21 -0.96 3.08
CA GLY A 299 15.57 -1.31 2.65
C GLY A 299 15.88 -0.91 1.21
N LEU A 300 14.85 -0.78 0.38
CA LEU A 300 14.96 -0.36 -1.02
C LEU A 300 14.78 1.16 -1.20
N ASP A 301 14.04 1.83 -0.33
CA ASP A 301 13.80 3.28 -0.44
C ASP A 301 15.01 4.12 -0.01
N ARG A 302 15.98 4.27 -0.92
CA ARG A 302 17.17 5.09 -0.71
C ARG A 302 17.01 6.54 -1.14
N THR A 303 15.94 6.86 -1.87
CA THR A 303 15.77 8.14 -2.56
C THR A 303 14.56 8.93 -2.06
N GLY A 304 13.81 8.42 -1.08
CA GLY A 304 12.62 9.07 -0.56
C GLY A 304 11.41 8.90 -1.49
N GLU A 305 11.21 7.69 -1.99
CA GLU A 305 10.11 7.28 -2.86
C GLU A 305 8.76 7.36 -2.14
N LEU A 306 8.69 6.97 -0.86
CA LEU A 306 7.46 7.03 -0.08
C LEU A 306 6.85 8.45 -0.06
N PRO A 307 7.60 9.53 0.29
CA PRO A 307 7.11 10.91 0.17
C PRO A 307 6.54 11.26 -1.21
N GLY A 308 7.15 10.80 -2.30
CA GLY A 308 6.66 11.01 -3.66
C GLY A 308 5.29 10.37 -3.90
N ILE A 309 5.10 9.14 -3.42
CA ILE A 309 3.81 8.44 -3.48
C ILE A 309 2.77 9.08 -2.55
N LEU A 310 3.15 9.57 -1.38
CA LEU A 310 2.24 10.31 -0.50
C LEU A 310 1.76 11.61 -1.14
N LYS A 311 2.64 12.38 -1.77
CA LYS A 311 2.23 13.57 -2.55
C LYS A 311 1.27 13.19 -3.66
N MET A 312 1.52 12.07 -4.36
CA MET A 312 0.61 11.59 -5.39
C MET A 312 -0.79 11.26 -4.84
N ILE A 313 -0.87 10.55 -3.72
CA ILE A 313 -2.15 10.13 -3.14
C ILE A 313 -2.93 11.31 -2.58
N PHE A 314 -2.27 12.22 -1.85
CA PHE A 314 -2.96 13.32 -1.16
C PHE A 314 -3.13 14.57 -2.01
N ARG A 315 -2.22 14.82 -2.96
CA ARG A 315 -2.19 16.05 -3.77
C ARG A 315 -2.34 15.82 -5.27
N GLY A 316 -2.30 14.57 -5.74
CA GLY A 316 -2.42 14.23 -7.16
C GLY A 316 -1.13 14.39 -7.98
N ASP A 317 -0.04 14.84 -7.35
CA ASP A 317 1.27 15.07 -7.98
C ASP A 317 1.85 13.78 -8.56
N ALA A 318 2.49 13.81 -9.71
CA ALA A 318 3.24 12.62 -10.15
C ALA A 318 4.48 12.46 -9.27
N PRO A 319 4.90 11.24 -8.92
CA PRO A 319 6.25 11.02 -8.43
C PRO A 319 7.26 11.49 -9.49
N ASP A 320 8.40 12.00 -9.03
CA ASP A 320 9.44 12.56 -9.90
C ASP A 320 10.21 11.49 -10.71
N GLY A 321 9.99 10.20 -10.39
CA GLY A 321 10.63 9.09 -11.07
C GLY A 321 10.07 7.71 -10.69
N PRO A 322 10.76 6.64 -11.11
CA PRO A 322 10.46 5.26 -10.71
C PRO A 322 10.41 5.10 -9.19
N THR A 323 9.50 4.25 -8.70
CA THR A 323 9.34 3.97 -7.27
C THR A 323 9.41 2.45 -6.98
N PRO A 324 10.56 1.79 -7.23
CA PRO A 324 10.71 0.34 -7.05
C PRO A 324 10.50 -0.15 -5.60
N ALA A 325 10.65 0.70 -4.60
CA ALA A 325 10.45 0.36 -3.19
C ALA A 325 8.97 0.40 -2.75
N VAL A 326 8.07 0.88 -3.61
CA VAL A 326 6.65 1.07 -3.26
C VAL A 326 5.73 0.29 -4.20
N THR A 327 4.93 -0.60 -3.62
CA THR A 327 3.78 -1.24 -4.27
C THR A 327 2.50 -0.53 -3.83
N CYS A 328 1.71 -0.01 -4.76
CA CYS A 328 0.52 0.78 -4.40
C CYS A 328 -0.71 0.41 -5.23
N TRP A 329 -1.80 0.04 -4.56
CA TRP A 329 -3.13 -0.06 -5.15
C TRP A 329 -3.85 1.28 -4.96
N ALA A 330 -3.84 2.11 -6.00
CA ALA A 330 -4.40 3.47 -5.99
C ALA A 330 -5.29 3.70 -7.21
N ARG A 331 -6.20 4.67 -7.17
CA ARG A 331 -7.16 4.85 -8.25
C ARG A 331 -6.63 5.78 -9.34
N PRO A 332 -7.01 5.56 -10.60
CA PRO A 332 -6.78 6.55 -11.65
C PRO A 332 -7.44 7.91 -11.40
N ALA A 333 -8.58 7.92 -10.70
CA ALA A 333 -9.42 9.10 -10.45
C ALA A 333 -9.00 9.96 -9.24
N ASP A 334 -7.94 9.58 -8.50
CA ASP A 334 -7.42 10.41 -7.39
C ASP A 334 -6.86 11.76 -7.90
N ARG A 335 -6.80 11.95 -9.24
CA ARG A 335 -6.58 13.22 -9.95
C ARG A 335 -7.60 14.32 -9.66
N GLU A 336 -8.86 13.99 -9.36
CA GLU A 336 -9.94 14.99 -9.29
C GLU A 336 -9.98 15.81 -8.00
N VAL A 337 -9.39 15.31 -6.91
CA VAL A 337 -9.34 16.04 -5.62
C VAL A 337 -8.44 17.27 -5.76
N ALA A 338 -7.26 17.10 -6.37
CA ALA A 338 -6.29 18.18 -6.62
C ALA A 338 -6.89 19.32 -7.45
N ALA A 339 -7.64 18.96 -8.51
CA ALA A 339 -8.24 19.93 -9.42
C ALA A 339 -9.45 20.69 -8.83
N ARG A 340 -10.12 20.15 -7.80
CA ARG A 340 -11.23 20.81 -7.10
C ARG A 340 -10.77 21.68 -5.95
N SER A 341 -9.81 21.25 -5.14
CA SER A 341 -9.24 22.07 -4.07
C SER A 341 -8.54 23.33 -4.60
N ALA A 342 -7.95 23.26 -5.80
CA ALA A 342 -7.41 24.45 -6.48
C ALA A 342 -8.48 25.43 -6.99
N ARG A 343 -9.74 24.99 -7.17
CA ARG A 343 -10.85 25.85 -7.65
C ARG A 343 -11.70 26.43 -6.52
N THR A 344 -11.69 25.82 -5.34
CA THR A 344 -12.45 26.31 -4.17
C THR A 344 -11.64 27.24 -3.26
N GLY A 345 -10.47 27.70 -3.72
CA GLY A 345 -9.68 28.76 -3.07
C GLY A 345 -10.39 30.13 -3.03
N ASP A 346 -11.45 30.32 -3.84
CA ASP A 346 -12.38 31.43 -3.67
C ASP A 346 -13.46 31.02 -2.66
N GLY A 347 -13.23 31.41 -1.41
CA GLY A 347 -14.11 31.10 -0.30
C GLY A 347 -15.56 31.49 -0.57
N HIS A 348 -16.47 30.57 -0.27
CA HIS A 348 -17.80 30.78 0.34
C HIS A 348 -18.46 29.39 0.45
N SER A 349 -18.20 28.67 1.55
CA SER A 349 -19.05 27.55 1.92
C SER A 349 -20.39 28.11 2.40
N ALA A 350 -21.40 28.11 1.53
CA ALA A 350 -22.77 28.41 1.91
C ALA A 350 -23.29 27.37 2.92
N PRO A 351 -23.96 27.78 4.00
CA PRO A 351 -24.56 26.83 4.93
C PRO A 351 -25.75 26.13 4.26
N ILE A 352 -25.71 24.80 4.23
CA ILE A 352 -26.87 23.97 3.94
C ILE A 352 -27.83 24.12 5.12
N HIS A 353 -28.77 25.07 5.03
CA HIS A 353 -29.91 25.12 5.93
C HIS A 353 -30.88 23.98 5.57
N SER A 354 -31.04 23.05 6.51
CA SER A 354 -32.12 22.07 6.49
C SER A 354 -33.46 22.78 6.72
N ALA A 355 -34.27 22.87 5.67
CA ALA A 355 -35.68 23.22 5.79
C ALA A 355 -36.48 21.93 6.08
N ALA A 356 -36.76 21.68 7.35
CA ALA A 356 -37.79 20.74 7.78
C ALA A 356 -38.89 21.50 8.51
N ARG A 357 -39.86 22.02 7.74
CA ARG A 357 -41.20 22.40 8.23
C ARG A 357 -42.22 22.29 7.09
N ARG A 358 -43.08 21.28 7.16
CA ARG A 358 -44.57 21.35 7.26
C ARG A 358 -45.18 20.06 6.72
N GLY A 359 -46.08 19.47 7.51
CA GLY A 359 -46.96 18.40 7.05
C GLY A 359 -47.61 17.56 8.14
N ALA A 360 -48.23 18.18 9.15
CA ALA A 360 -49.47 17.78 9.86
C ALA A 360 -49.72 18.74 11.02
#